data_AF-A0A6H1U2S6-F1
#
_entry.id   AF-A0A6H1U2S6-F1
#
_cell.length_a   1.000
_cell.length_b   1.000
_cell.length_c   1.000
_cell.angle_alpha   90.00
_cell.angle_beta   90.00
_cell.angle_gamma   90.00
#
_symmetry.space_group_name_H-M   'P 1'
#
loop_
_entity.id
_entity.type
_entity.pdbx_description
1 polymer ?
#
loop_
_entity_poly.entity_id
_entity_poly.type
_entity_poly.pdbx_seq_one_letter_code
_entity_poly.pdbx_strand_id
1 'polypeptide(L)'
;MSRNVTHALREGLQEILHRGVTVPVGDRPVREARSYSFHLTHPGERVGAIAVSTPSIFADLVQTIGAISGRQNDRLVRHYRSSETTTPPLAFSSISLRDRDGIDPLKEVLLKLNPSKDGDRAAAIALNSPTPILQGLIRDDRLHFNLFVDRADLSNSSLASFHFICSILQGAIAAWTDTQIGECCYFIGSAFIDESKAESIRHDLAHFKPKTVYEFGFQASQLTTEFSQLDRHLDRWFLLEEKMRSGDRNLDGELLDFPDPFLSESLQLLYVYNRYRHGDGDRAIARQLEKLPTTDLKIAAIDYFSQIFQGQDRWEKSLNFTSREREYFEYLWKPEPAVETYSFADIFNLLGILHYKKTLVYKNSWKKHGEALGVFAGISRKYDRLETMFTENVKPTADESILDTFADLAVYSTKYLTYLAEHYPEIFRDFLQPYEKAEPLETYWYNEGFDPMQQILIERYGRSPEIHSLETYRDCYEGIKTAYRELENMFVNRDWRVGDPRKCSLAADLAMISIHYLVLASHREPESMAQFAMAIENL
;
A
#
# COMPACT_ATOMS: atom_id res chain seq x y z
N MET A 1 -19.87 0.58 -7.71
CA MET A 1 -19.72 1.93 -8.31
C MET A 1 -18.75 2.68 -7.43
N SER A 2 -17.67 3.17 -8.00
CA SER A 2 -16.62 3.88 -7.27
C SER A 2 -16.84 5.38 -7.45
N ARG A 3 -16.44 6.19 -6.46
CA ARG A 3 -16.60 7.64 -6.55
C ARG A 3 -15.77 8.21 -7.71
N ASN A 4 -14.49 7.86 -7.73
CA ASN A 4 -13.48 8.40 -8.62
C ASN A 4 -12.44 7.33 -8.99
N VAL A 5 -11.48 7.69 -9.84
CA VAL A 5 -10.49 6.71 -10.36
C VAL A 5 -9.62 6.12 -9.25
N THR A 6 -9.30 6.88 -8.20
CA THR A 6 -8.52 6.41 -7.05
C THR A 6 -9.18 5.21 -6.39
N HIS A 7 -10.47 5.35 -6.09
CA HIS A 7 -11.25 4.28 -5.46
C HIS A 7 -11.43 3.09 -6.39
N ALA A 8 -11.68 3.32 -7.68
CA ALA A 8 -11.80 2.24 -8.66
C ALA A 8 -10.50 1.45 -8.86
N LEU A 9 -9.35 2.12 -8.84
CA LEU A 9 -8.05 1.47 -8.91
C LEU A 9 -7.78 0.64 -7.65
N ARG A 10 -8.11 1.16 -6.47
CA ARG A 10 -8.02 0.41 -5.20
C ARG A 10 -8.79 -0.91 -5.29
N GLU A 11 -10.07 -0.82 -5.65
CA GLU A 11 -10.98 -1.95 -5.74
C GLU A 11 -10.47 -2.97 -6.77
N GLY A 12 -10.00 -2.50 -7.92
CA GLY A 12 -9.42 -3.36 -8.96
C GLY A 12 -8.14 -4.06 -8.53
N LEU A 13 -7.24 -3.36 -7.83
CA LEU A 13 -6.01 -3.95 -7.28
C LEU A 13 -6.33 -5.03 -6.24
N GLN A 14 -7.27 -4.77 -5.32
CA GLN A 14 -7.73 -5.75 -4.34
C GLN A 14 -8.33 -6.99 -5.00
N GLU A 15 -9.16 -6.78 -6.03
CA GLU A 15 -9.79 -7.88 -6.77
C GLU A 15 -8.76 -8.73 -7.50
N ILE A 16 -7.82 -8.13 -8.24
CA ILE A 16 -6.77 -8.86 -8.96
C ILE A 16 -5.86 -9.63 -8.00
N LEU A 17 -5.49 -9.04 -6.85
CA LEU A 17 -4.67 -9.74 -5.85
C LEU A 17 -5.39 -10.94 -5.23
N HIS A 18 -6.69 -10.83 -4.98
CA HIS A 18 -7.48 -11.85 -4.31
C HIS A 18 -7.97 -12.96 -5.26
N ARG A 19 -8.37 -12.60 -6.48
CA ARG A 19 -9.07 -13.49 -7.43
C ARG A 19 -8.39 -13.62 -8.80
N GLY A 20 -7.34 -12.84 -9.06
CA GLY A 20 -6.64 -12.86 -10.34
C GLY A 20 -5.95 -14.20 -10.58
N VAL A 21 -5.88 -14.59 -11.85
CA VAL A 21 -5.18 -15.79 -12.29
C VAL A 21 -3.80 -15.41 -12.80
N THR A 22 -2.76 -16.08 -12.30
CA THR A 22 -1.40 -15.88 -12.84
C THR A 22 -1.31 -16.46 -14.24
N VAL A 23 -0.99 -15.62 -15.21
CA VAL A 23 -0.83 -15.99 -16.62
C VAL A 23 0.53 -15.52 -17.13
N PRO A 24 1.20 -16.29 -18.01
CA PRO A 24 2.45 -15.84 -18.63
C PRO A 24 2.15 -14.80 -19.72
N VAL A 25 2.81 -13.64 -19.66
CA VAL A 25 2.76 -12.61 -20.72
C VAL A 25 4.19 -12.26 -21.13
N GLY A 26 4.64 -12.86 -22.24
CA GLY A 26 6.06 -12.84 -22.62
C GLY A 26 6.91 -13.51 -21.54
N ASP A 27 7.97 -12.85 -21.08
CA ASP A 27 8.87 -13.34 -20.03
C ASP A 27 8.43 -12.95 -18.61
N ARG A 28 7.30 -12.23 -18.45
CA ARG A 28 6.83 -11.72 -17.16
C ARG A 28 5.50 -12.36 -16.75
N PRO A 29 5.42 -13.02 -15.57
CA PRO A 29 4.14 -13.46 -15.04
C PRO A 29 3.33 -12.24 -14.57
N VAL A 30 2.04 -12.24 -14.89
CA VAL A 30 1.10 -11.21 -14.43
C VAL A 30 -0.09 -11.89 -13.76
N ARG A 31 -0.70 -11.25 -12.76
CA ARG A 31 -2.03 -11.63 -12.27
C ARG A 31 -3.07 -10.89 -13.07
N GLU A 32 -3.96 -11.63 -13.71
CA GLU A 32 -4.97 -11.09 -14.63
C GLU A 32 -6.39 -11.31 -14.10
N ALA A 33 -7.21 -10.26 -14.21
CA ALA A 33 -8.66 -10.33 -14.17
C ALA A 33 -9.22 -10.01 -15.57
N ARG A 34 -10.03 -10.93 -16.11
CA ARG A 34 -10.63 -10.79 -17.45
C ARG A 34 -11.99 -10.12 -17.36
N SER A 35 -12.33 -9.35 -18.40
CA SER A 35 -13.61 -8.64 -18.51
C SER A 35 -13.90 -7.77 -17.28
N TYR A 36 -12.90 -7.03 -16.83
CA TYR A 36 -12.99 -6.15 -15.68
C TYR A 36 -13.72 -4.86 -16.08
N SER A 37 -14.62 -4.37 -15.23
CA SER A 37 -15.34 -3.13 -15.49
C SER A 37 -15.60 -2.36 -14.20
N PHE A 38 -15.56 -1.04 -14.28
CA PHE A 38 -15.92 -0.17 -13.17
C PHE A 38 -16.61 1.10 -13.65
N HIS A 39 -17.32 1.74 -12.72
CA HIS A 39 -18.16 2.91 -12.97
C HIS A 39 -17.76 4.03 -12.02
N LEU A 40 -17.57 5.23 -12.57
CA LEU A 40 -17.20 6.44 -11.85
C LEU A 40 -18.38 7.41 -11.83
N THR A 41 -18.78 7.81 -10.61
CA THR A 41 -19.85 8.79 -10.42
C THR A 41 -19.35 10.24 -10.49
N HIS A 42 -18.05 10.46 -10.20
CA HIS A 42 -17.40 11.77 -10.24
C HIS A 42 -16.14 11.71 -11.11
N PRO A 43 -16.27 11.53 -12.45
CA PRO A 43 -15.11 11.40 -13.33
C PRO A 43 -14.24 12.67 -13.43
N GLY A 44 -14.72 13.82 -12.94
CA GLY A 44 -13.91 15.03 -12.77
C GLY A 44 -12.86 14.93 -11.67
N GLU A 45 -13.04 13.98 -10.73
CA GLU A 45 -12.11 13.71 -9.64
C GLU A 45 -10.97 12.81 -10.13
N ARG A 46 -9.97 13.44 -10.76
CA ARG A 46 -8.94 12.78 -11.59
C ARG A 46 -7.54 12.75 -10.97
N VAL A 47 -7.31 13.51 -9.90
CA VAL A 47 -6.02 13.57 -9.18
C VAL A 47 -6.00 12.57 -8.03
N GLY A 48 -4.87 11.89 -7.87
CA GLY A 48 -4.58 11.03 -6.72
C GLY A 48 -4.73 9.54 -7.01
N ALA A 49 -4.07 9.02 -8.04
CA ALA A 49 -4.12 7.58 -8.30
C ALA A 49 -3.12 6.81 -7.44
N ILE A 50 -3.63 5.80 -6.74
CA ILE A 50 -2.87 4.76 -6.04
C ILE A 50 -1.97 4.11 -7.07
N ALA A 51 -0.67 4.30 -6.92
CA ALA A 51 0.28 3.55 -7.69
C ALA A 51 1.53 3.35 -6.85
N VAL A 52 2.08 2.14 -6.97
CA VAL A 52 3.46 1.77 -6.64
C VAL A 52 4.48 2.76 -7.27
N SER A 53 4.04 3.53 -8.27
CA SER A 53 4.76 4.62 -8.89
C SER A 53 3.88 5.87 -8.98
N THR A 54 4.20 6.93 -8.25
CA THR A 54 3.50 8.22 -8.31
C THR A 54 3.44 8.73 -9.76
N PRO A 55 2.24 8.99 -10.32
CA PRO A 55 2.12 9.63 -11.61
C PRO A 55 2.82 11.00 -11.59
N SER A 56 3.56 11.33 -12.65
CA SER A 56 4.04 12.70 -12.80
C SER A 56 2.89 13.55 -13.35
N ILE A 57 2.31 14.38 -12.49
CA ILE A 57 1.26 15.34 -12.91
C ILE A 57 1.72 16.19 -14.10
N PHE A 58 3.02 16.52 -14.18
CA PHE A 58 3.60 17.27 -15.29
C PHE A 58 3.58 16.49 -16.61
N ALA A 59 3.84 15.18 -16.56
CA ALA A 59 3.75 14.31 -17.73
C ALA A 59 2.28 14.15 -18.17
N ASP A 60 1.36 14.02 -17.22
CA ASP A 60 -0.08 13.88 -17.50
C ASP A 60 -0.64 15.15 -18.18
N LEU A 61 -0.22 16.34 -17.73
CA LEU A 61 -0.58 17.62 -18.36
C LEU A 61 -0.12 17.65 -19.83
N VAL A 62 1.15 17.38 -20.08
CA VAL A 62 1.73 17.41 -21.44
C VAL A 62 1.08 16.37 -22.34
N GLN A 63 0.83 15.15 -21.83
CA GLN A 63 0.18 14.10 -22.60
C GLN A 63 -1.28 14.46 -22.94
N THR A 64 -1.98 15.13 -22.02
CA THR A 64 -3.34 15.64 -22.24
C THR A 64 -3.37 16.71 -23.34
N ILE A 65 -2.46 17.70 -23.26
CA ILE A 65 -2.37 18.75 -24.28
C ILE A 65 -1.95 18.17 -25.65
N GLY A 66 -1.00 17.23 -25.65
CA GLY A 66 -0.62 16.47 -26.85
C GLY A 66 -1.79 15.71 -27.46
N ALA A 67 -2.65 15.10 -26.65
CA ALA A 67 -3.79 14.32 -27.13
C ALA A 67 -4.85 15.22 -27.76
N ILE A 68 -5.20 16.33 -27.10
CA ILE A 68 -6.23 17.29 -27.54
C ILE A 68 -5.80 18.05 -28.79
N SER A 69 -4.50 18.38 -28.90
CA SER A 69 -3.92 19.06 -30.06
C SER A 69 -3.61 18.15 -31.24
N GLY A 70 -3.56 16.83 -31.02
CA GLY A 70 -3.01 15.87 -31.99
C GLY A 70 -1.49 15.94 -32.17
N ARG A 71 -0.78 16.74 -31.35
CA ARG A 71 0.68 16.94 -31.43
C ARG A 71 1.41 16.10 -30.38
N GLN A 72 1.13 14.80 -30.33
CA GLN A 72 1.79 13.92 -29.39
C GLN A 72 3.30 13.88 -29.64
N ASN A 73 4.08 14.06 -28.57
CA ASN A 73 5.53 14.08 -28.64
C ASN A 73 6.13 13.32 -27.46
N ASP A 74 6.56 12.09 -27.74
CA ASP A 74 7.21 11.22 -26.75
C ASP A 74 8.43 11.86 -26.07
N ARG A 75 9.22 12.66 -26.81
CA ARG A 75 10.39 13.34 -26.24
C ARG A 75 9.96 14.37 -25.22
N LEU A 76 8.87 15.07 -25.50
CA LEU A 76 8.30 16.05 -24.60
C LEU A 76 7.76 15.39 -23.33
N VAL A 77 6.96 14.33 -23.47
CA VAL A 77 6.44 13.58 -22.30
C VAL A 77 7.57 13.01 -21.44
N ARG A 78 8.64 12.47 -22.06
CA ARG A 78 9.82 11.98 -21.33
C ARG A 78 10.55 13.09 -20.57
N HIS A 79 10.58 14.31 -21.10
CA HIS A 79 11.18 15.45 -20.39
C HIS A 79 10.49 15.71 -19.05
N TYR A 80 9.16 15.54 -18.97
CA TYR A 80 8.37 15.80 -17.76
C TYR A 80 8.12 14.56 -16.89
N ARG A 81 8.75 13.43 -17.18
CA ARG A 81 8.65 12.21 -16.36
C ARG A 81 9.76 12.17 -15.31
N SER A 82 9.50 11.51 -14.17
CA SER A 82 10.55 11.17 -13.21
C SER A 82 11.52 10.14 -13.80
N SER A 83 12.81 10.21 -13.44
CA SER A 83 13.91 9.44 -14.02
C SER A 83 13.91 7.93 -13.71
N GLU A 84 12.97 7.42 -12.91
CA GLU A 84 13.01 6.05 -12.38
C GLU A 84 12.08 5.04 -13.07
N THR A 85 11.20 5.47 -13.98
CA THR A 85 10.31 4.55 -14.70
C THR A 85 10.88 4.17 -16.06
N THR A 86 11.62 3.06 -16.10
CA THR A 86 12.16 2.44 -17.32
C THR A 86 11.08 1.79 -18.20
N THR A 87 9.82 1.76 -17.76
CA THR A 87 8.72 1.16 -18.53
C THR A 87 8.15 2.20 -19.51
N PRO A 88 8.21 1.97 -20.84
CA PRO A 88 7.50 2.82 -21.78
C PRO A 88 5.98 2.73 -21.50
N PRO A 89 5.20 3.81 -21.65
CA PRO A 89 3.74 3.70 -21.56
C PRO A 89 3.29 2.94 -22.80
N LEU A 90 2.90 1.69 -22.65
CA LEU A 90 2.67 0.78 -23.78
C LEU A 90 1.21 0.75 -24.28
N ALA A 91 0.28 1.54 -23.72
CA ALA A 91 -1.12 1.53 -24.18
C ALA A 91 -1.71 2.90 -24.56
N PHE A 92 -1.26 4.00 -23.94
CA PHE A 92 -1.95 5.30 -24.02
C PHE A 92 -1.08 6.49 -24.48
N SER A 93 0.21 6.29 -24.76
CA SER A 93 1.12 7.35 -25.24
C SER A 93 0.81 7.83 -26.67
N SER A 94 0.12 7.01 -27.46
CA SER A 94 -0.20 7.27 -28.86
C SER A 94 -1.62 7.80 -29.08
N ILE A 95 -2.33 8.24 -28.02
CA ILE A 95 -3.68 8.78 -28.18
C ILE A 95 -3.62 10.12 -28.90
N SER A 96 -4.15 10.15 -30.13
CA SER A 96 -4.40 11.39 -30.87
C SER A 96 -5.90 11.56 -31.10
N LEU A 97 -6.45 12.71 -30.69
CA LEU A 97 -7.86 13.08 -30.88
C LEU A 97 -8.11 13.86 -32.17
N ARG A 98 -7.05 14.18 -32.93
CA ARG A 98 -7.10 15.04 -34.13
C ARG A 98 -6.31 14.42 -35.29
N ASP A 99 -6.60 14.90 -36.49
CA ASP A 99 -5.86 14.69 -37.73
C ASP A 99 -5.43 13.23 -37.99
N ARG A 100 -6.42 12.34 -38.09
CA ARG A 100 -6.22 10.95 -38.52
C ARG A 100 -6.62 10.81 -39.96
N ASP A 101 -5.64 10.51 -40.82
CA ASP A 101 -5.87 10.32 -42.25
C ASP A 101 -6.62 11.51 -42.89
N GLY A 102 -6.39 12.73 -42.38
CA GLY A 102 -7.05 13.98 -42.82
C GLY A 102 -8.43 14.25 -42.20
N ILE A 103 -8.88 13.43 -41.24
CA ILE A 103 -10.14 13.60 -40.50
C ILE A 103 -9.84 14.12 -39.09
N ASP A 104 -10.71 14.99 -38.56
CA ASP A 104 -10.70 15.44 -37.18
C ASP A 104 -11.80 14.70 -36.38
N PRO A 105 -11.47 13.59 -35.68
CA PRO A 105 -12.47 12.78 -35.01
C PRO A 105 -13.18 13.53 -33.87
N LEU A 106 -12.47 14.42 -33.18
CA LEU A 106 -13.07 15.24 -32.12
C LEU A 106 -14.15 16.16 -32.69
N LYS A 107 -13.85 16.84 -33.82
CA LYS A 107 -14.84 17.67 -34.51
C LYS A 107 -16.04 16.85 -34.99
N GLU A 108 -15.83 15.65 -35.51
CA GLU A 108 -16.93 14.76 -35.91
C GLU A 108 -17.83 14.36 -34.73
N VAL A 109 -17.23 14.08 -33.57
CA VAL A 109 -18.01 13.78 -32.36
C VAL A 109 -18.85 14.96 -31.93
N LEU A 110 -18.29 16.17 -31.93
CA LEU A 110 -19.07 17.36 -31.58
C LEU A 110 -20.23 17.58 -32.55
N LEU A 111 -20.03 17.34 -33.84
CA LEU A 111 -21.11 17.41 -34.85
C LEU A 111 -22.21 16.35 -34.61
N LYS A 112 -21.84 15.16 -34.13
CA LYS A 112 -22.79 14.08 -33.79
C LYS A 112 -23.52 14.31 -32.46
N LEU A 113 -22.85 14.92 -31.48
CA LEU A 113 -23.39 15.24 -30.16
C LEU A 113 -24.15 16.58 -30.10
N ASN A 114 -24.19 17.33 -31.20
CA ASN A 114 -24.78 18.66 -31.27
C ASN A 114 -26.23 18.71 -30.71
N PRO A 115 -26.52 19.63 -29.77
CA PRO A 115 -27.83 19.76 -29.11
C PRO A 115 -28.99 20.20 -29.99
N SER A 116 -28.74 20.69 -31.21
CA SER A 116 -29.79 21.07 -32.17
C SER A 116 -30.55 19.88 -32.80
N LYS A 117 -30.25 18.63 -32.41
CA LYS A 117 -30.90 17.41 -32.90
C LYS A 117 -31.71 16.74 -31.79
N ASP A 118 -32.99 16.49 -32.03
CA ASP A 118 -33.86 15.75 -31.12
C ASP A 118 -33.39 14.30 -30.91
N GLY A 119 -33.46 13.83 -29.66
CA GLY A 119 -33.29 12.43 -29.29
C GLY A 119 -31.94 12.04 -28.68
N ASP A 120 -31.76 10.72 -28.61
CA ASP A 120 -30.65 10.03 -27.99
C ASP A 120 -29.33 10.22 -28.77
N ARG A 121 -28.44 11.09 -28.27
CA ARG A 121 -27.20 11.48 -28.97
C ARG A 121 -26.01 10.64 -28.51
N ALA A 122 -25.44 9.86 -29.43
CA ALA A 122 -24.26 9.05 -29.15
C ALA A 122 -23.21 9.20 -30.27
N ALA A 123 -21.95 9.23 -29.89
CA ALA A 123 -20.83 9.25 -30.82
C ALA A 123 -19.65 8.46 -30.24
N ALA A 124 -18.85 7.82 -31.10
CA ALA A 124 -17.68 7.07 -30.67
C ALA A 124 -16.45 7.46 -31.50
N ILE A 125 -15.29 7.47 -30.84
CA ILE A 125 -13.96 7.70 -31.41
C ILE A 125 -13.06 6.55 -30.99
N ALA A 126 -12.41 5.91 -31.96
CA ALA A 126 -11.24 5.10 -31.65
C ALA A 126 -10.09 6.02 -31.25
N LEU A 127 -9.64 5.98 -30.00
CA LEU A 127 -8.51 6.74 -29.45
C LEU A 127 -7.15 6.12 -29.80
N ASN A 128 -7.11 4.85 -30.11
CA ASN A 128 -6.03 4.18 -30.84
C ASN A 128 -6.65 2.97 -31.55
N SER A 129 -6.09 2.53 -32.69
CA SER A 129 -6.64 1.40 -33.44
C SER A 129 -5.99 0.09 -33.00
N PRO A 130 -6.74 -0.96 -32.59
CA PRO A 130 -8.21 -1.06 -32.52
C PRO A 130 -8.84 -0.54 -31.21
N THR A 131 -8.05 -0.34 -30.15
CA THR A 131 -8.47 0.21 -28.85
C THR A 131 -7.37 1.09 -28.25
N PRO A 132 -7.67 2.07 -27.35
CA PRO A 132 -8.97 2.31 -26.72
C PRO A 132 -10.02 2.96 -27.61
N ILE A 133 -11.30 2.77 -27.29
CA ILE A 133 -12.44 3.45 -27.91
C ILE A 133 -13.15 4.27 -26.83
N LEU A 134 -13.47 5.51 -27.15
CA LEU A 134 -14.28 6.39 -26.31
C LEU A 134 -15.64 6.60 -26.98
N GLN A 135 -16.71 6.30 -26.26
CA GLN A 135 -18.07 6.61 -26.65
C GLN A 135 -18.64 7.68 -25.72
N GLY A 136 -19.08 8.80 -26.29
CA GLY A 136 -19.86 9.83 -25.62
C GLY A 136 -21.35 9.58 -25.84
N LEU A 137 -22.14 9.71 -24.78
CA LEU A 137 -23.59 9.54 -24.77
C LEU A 137 -24.22 10.71 -24.01
N ILE A 138 -25.07 11.49 -24.67
CA ILE A 138 -25.87 12.52 -23.98
C ILE A 138 -27.24 11.94 -23.62
N ARG A 139 -27.56 11.95 -22.33
CA ARG A 139 -28.84 11.55 -21.74
C ARG A 139 -29.15 12.49 -20.58
N ASP A 140 -30.40 12.92 -20.46
CA ASP A 140 -30.85 13.79 -19.36
C ASP A 140 -29.93 15.01 -19.13
N ASP A 141 -29.55 15.66 -20.23
CA ASP A 141 -28.61 16.80 -20.27
C ASP A 141 -27.23 16.52 -19.63
N ARG A 142 -26.83 15.25 -19.57
CA ARG A 142 -25.54 14.79 -19.06
C ARG A 142 -24.77 14.04 -20.13
N LEU A 143 -23.48 14.36 -20.27
CA LEU A 143 -22.55 13.65 -21.12
C LEU A 143 -21.87 12.51 -20.34
N HIS A 144 -22.25 11.28 -20.65
CA HIS A 144 -21.66 10.06 -20.13
C HIS A 144 -20.57 9.54 -21.06
N PHE A 145 -19.50 8.98 -20.50
CA PHE A 145 -18.44 8.31 -21.25
C PHE A 145 -18.45 6.80 -21.01
N ASN A 146 -18.31 6.03 -22.08
CA ASN A 146 -17.97 4.60 -22.05
C ASN A 146 -16.60 4.41 -22.70
N LEU A 147 -15.66 3.85 -21.95
CA LEU A 147 -14.27 3.66 -22.36
C LEU A 147 -13.99 2.17 -22.50
N PHE A 148 -13.66 1.74 -23.72
CA PHE A 148 -13.32 0.36 -24.03
C PHE A 148 -11.81 0.23 -24.18
N VAL A 149 -11.20 -0.59 -23.35
CA VAL A 149 -9.74 -0.78 -23.26
C VAL A 149 -9.46 -2.28 -23.38
N ASP A 150 -8.59 -2.69 -24.29
CA ASP A 150 -8.23 -4.12 -24.41
C ASP A 150 -7.46 -4.60 -23.18
N ARG A 151 -6.40 -3.88 -22.80
CA ARG A 151 -5.52 -4.25 -21.70
C ARG A 151 -5.14 -3.05 -20.84
N ALA A 152 -5.13 -3.23 -19.52
CA ALA A 152 -4.70 -2.21 -18.57
C ALA A 152 -3.80 -2.81 -17.47
N ASP A 153 -2.62 -2.23 -17.30
CA ASP A 153 -1.73 -2.53 -16.18
C ASP A 153 -2.10 -1.62 -14.99
N LEU A 154 -2.63 -2.20 -13.93
CA LEU A 154 -2.99 -1.48 -12.70
C LEU A 154 -1.79 -1.35 -11.75
N SER A 155 -0.67 -2.03 -12.00
CA SER A 155 0.55 -1.94 -11.17
C SER A 155 1.39 -0.69 -11.42
N ASN A 156 0.91 0.21 -12.29
CA ASN A 156 1.55 1.47 -12.65
C ASN A 156 0.48 2.57 -12.87
N SER A 157 0.92 3.79 -13.15
CA SER A 157 0.02 4.95 -13.30
C SER A 157 -0.69 5.05 -14.66
N SER A 158 -0.53 4.10 -15.59
CA SER A 158 -0.99 4.26 -16.97
C SER A 158 -2.50 4.45 -17.13
N LEU A 159 -3.31 3.67 -16.39
CA LEU A 159 -4.77 3.82 -16.41
C LEU A 159 -5.21 5.14 -15.77
N ALA A 160 -4.49 5.60 -14.74
CA ALA A 160 -4.75 6.89 -14.11
C ALA A 160 -4.44 8.05 -15.05
N SER A 161 -3.27 8.04 -15.71
CA SER A 161 -2.89 9.01 -16.73
C SER A 161 -3.91 9.03 -17.89
N PHE A 162 -4.37 7.85 -18.33
CA PHE A 162 -5.43 7.75 -19.34
C PHE A 162 -6.75 8.37 -18.87
N HIS A 163 -7.15 8.10 -17.63
CA HIS A 163 -8.34 8.72 -17.04
C HIS A 163 -8.21 10.23 -16.93
N PHE A 164 -7.03 10.75 -16.57
CA PHE A 164 -6.78 12.18 -16.50
C PHE A 164 -7.10 12.88 -17.83
N ILE A 165 -6.63 12.31 -18.95
CA ILE A 165 -6.93 12.80 -20.30
C ILE A 165 -8.44 12.74 -20.56
N CYS A 166 -9.08 11.59 -20.29
CA CYS A 166 -10.50 11.40 -20.54
C CYS A 166 -11.38 12.32 -19.69
N SER A 167 -10.99 12.59 -18.45
CA SER A 167 -11.69 13.49 -17.53
C SER A 167 -11.72 14.93 -18.05
N ILE A 168 -10.56 15.44 -18.48
CA ILE A 168 -10.45 16.77 -19.10
C ILE A 168 -11.28 16.83 -20.39
N LEU A 169 -11.19 15.79 -21.23
CA LEU A 169 -11.95 15.72 -22.47
C LEU A 169 -13.47 15.68 -22.20
N GLN A 170 -13.92 14.95 -21.18
CA GLN A 170 -15.34 14.88 -20.81
C GLN A 170 -15.86 16.25 -20.40
N GLY A 171 -15.11 16.97 -19.54
CA GLY A 171 -15.47 18.34 -19.15
C GLY A 171 -15.53 19.29 -20.34
N ALA A 172 -14.53 19.23 -21.23
CA ALA A 172 -14.46 20.07 -22.42
C ALA A 172 -15.62 19.82 -23.39
N ILE A 173 -15.90 18.55 -23.73
CA ILE A 173 -17.01 18.20 -24.62
C ILE A 173 -18.34 18.59 -23.98
N ALA A 174 -18.51 18.34 -22.67
CA ALA A 174 -19.73 18.70 -21.95
C ALA A 174 -20.01 20.21 -22.06
N ALA A 175 -18.98 21.04 -21.90
CA ALA A 175 -19.06 22.49 -22.08
C ALA A 175 -19.39 22.89 -23.53
N TRP A 176 -18.74 22.27 -24.53
CA TRP A 176 -18.98 22.58 -25.95
C TRP A 176 -20.35 22.12 -26.44
N THR A 177 -20.97 21.14 -25.80
CA THR A 177 -22.32 20.65 -26.13
C THR A 177 -23.42 21.18 -25.22
N ASP A 178 -23.09 22.12 -24.32
CA ASP A 178 -24.02 22.70 -23.33
C ASP A 178 -24.73 21.64 -22.47
N THR A 179 -23.93 20.74 -21.89
CA THR A 179 -24.39 19.62 -21.05
C THR A 179 -23.60 19.56 -19.74
N GLN A 180 -24.16 18.86 -18.75
CA GLN A 180 -23.47 18.54 -17.51
C GLN A 180 -22.54 17.32 -17.68
N ILE A 181 -21.52 17.21 -16.83
CA ILE A 181 -20.68 16.00 -16.76
C ILE A 181 -21.53 14.86 -16.18
N GLY A 182 -21.66 13.77 -16.92
CA GLY A 182 -22.29 12.52 -16.49
C GLY A 182 -21.28 11.53 -15.91
N GLU A 183 -21.68 10.26 -15.87
CA GLU A 183 -20.85 9.17 -15.36
C GLU A 183 -19.79 8.73 -16.39
N CYS A 184 -18.78 7.99 -15.93
CA CYS A 184 -17.77 7.38 -16.80
C CYS A 184 -17.62 5.88 -16.48
N CYS A 185 -17.77 5.02 -17.49
CA CYS A 185 -17.71 3.57 -17.36
C CYS A 185 -16.50 3.03 -18.12
N TYR A 186 -15.76 2.12 -17.50
CA TYR A 186 -14.64 1.42 -18.11
C TYR A 186 -15.00 -0.04 -18.37
N PHE A 187 -14.66 -0.51 -19.56
CA PHE A 187 -14.74 -1.91 -19.98
C PHE A 187 -13.33 -2.36 -20.39
N ILE A 188 -12.70 -3.17 -19.55
CA ILE A 188 -11.31 -3.60 -19.69
C ILE A 188 -11.28 -5.09 -20.01
N GLY A 189 -10.75 -5.46 -21.19
CA GLY A 189 -10.64 -6.85 -21.62
C GLY A 189 -9.78 -7.69 -20.66
N SER A 190 -8.59 -7.19 -20.35
CA SER A 190 -7.64 -7.78 -19.39
C SER A 190 -7.05 -6.69 -18.49
N ALA A 191 -7.49 -6.63 -17.24
CA ALA A 191 -6.86 -5.84 -16.19
C ALA A 191 -5.82 -6.71 -15.47
N PHE A 192 -4.61 -6.22 -15.28
CA PHE A 192 -3.54 -7.04 -14.68
C PHE A 192 -2.59 -6.24 -13.80
N ILE A 193 -1.81 -6.95 -12.98
CA ILE A 193 -0.66 -6.42 -12.26
C ILE A 193 0.57 -7.29 -12.56
N ASP A 194 1.75 -6.67 -12.59
CA ASP A 194 3.02 -7.40 -12.60
C ASP A 194 3.16 -8.20 -11.28
N GLU A 195 3.38 -9.52 -11.37
CA GLU A 195 3.52 -10.39 -10.20
C GLU A 195 4.67 -9.94 -9.30
N SER A 196 5.75 -9.39 -9.87
CA SER A 196 6.89 -8.88 -9.10
C SER A 196 6.55 -7.69 -8.20
N LYS A 197 5.44 -6.99 -8.49
CA LYS A 197 4.94 -5.85 -7.72
C LYS A 197 3.84 -6.23 -6.73
N ALA A 198 3.36 -7.48 -6.70
CA ALA A 198 2.20 -7.86 -5.91
C ALA A 198 2.35 -7.56 -4.41
N GLU A 199 3.56 -7.71 -3.86
CA GLU A 199 3.82 -7.44 -2.45
C GLU A 199 3.86 -5.94 -2.13
N SER A 200 4.52 -5.14 -2.98
CA SER A 200 4.49 -3.67 -2.85
C SER A 200 3.05 -3.14 -2.94
N ILE A 201 2.24 -3.70 -3.85
CA ILE A 201 0.82 -3.31 -3.97
C ILE A 201 0.04 -3.68 -2.72
N ARG A 202 0.28 -4.86 -2.12
CA ARG A 202 -0.36 -5.24 -0.85
C ARG A 202 -0.03 -4.26 0.26
N HIS A 203 1.24 -3.90 0.39
CA HIS A 203 1.69 -2.89 1.33
C HIS A 203 0.99 -1.55 1.09
N ASP A 204 1.00 -1.02 -0.13
CA ASP A 204 0.37 0.27 -0.47
C ASP A 204 -1.15 0.26 -0.23
N LEU A 205 -1.82 -0.87 -0.47
CA LEU A 205 -3.25 -1.03 -0.22
C LEU A 205 -3.59 -1.06 1.27
N ALA A 206 -2.72 -1.63 2.10
CA ALA A 206 -2.91 -1.68 3.55
C ALA A 206 -2.75 -0.28 4.16
N HIS A 207 -1.84 0.52 3.61
CA HIS A 207 -1.56 1.90 4.01
C HIS A 207 -2.42 2.95 3.25
N PHE A 208 -3.45 2.49 2.54
CA PHE A 208 -4.25 3.37 1.70
C PHE A 208 -5.10 4.35 2.53
N LYS A 209 -4.91 5.65 2.28
CA LYS A 209 -5.68 6.75 2.86
C LYS A 209 -7.01 6.93 2.09
N PRO A 210 -8.19 6.73 2.71
CA PRO A 210 -9.47 6.72 2.00
C PRO A 210 -9.95 8.06 1.45
N LYS A 211 -9.46 9.20 1.96
CA LYS A 211 -9.86 10.52 1.46
C LYS A 211 -8.89 10.97 0.37
N THR A 212 -9.44 11.37 -0.77
CA THR A 212 -8.69 12.05 -1.84
C THR A 212 -8.66 13.55 -1.59
N VAL A 213 -8.02 14.31 -2.50
CA VAL A 213 -8.01 15.78 -2.45
C VAL A 213 -9.43 16.38 -2.45
N TYR A 214 -10.39 15.70 -3.09
CA TYR A 214 -11.73 16.24 -3.31
C TYR A 214 -12.57 16.26 -2.02
N GLU A 215 -12.33 15.34 -1.07
CA GLU A 215 -12.95 15.35 0.26
C GLU A 215 -12.52 16.55 1.12
N PHE A 216 -11.40 17.20 0.78
CA PHE A 216 -10.94 18.43 1.43
C PHE A 216 -11.43 19.69 0.69
N GLY A 217 -12.26 19.52 -0.34
CA GLY A 217 -12.91 20.62 -1.07
C GLY A 217 -12.05 21.27 -2.15
N PHE A 218 -10.92 20.67 -2.55
CA PHE A 218 -10.20 21.10 -3.76
C PHE A 218 -11.04 20.83 -5.00
N GLN A 219 -10.99 21.76 -5.95
CA GLN A 219 -11.78 21.68 -7.17
C GLN A 219 -10.88 21.32 -8.35
N ALA A 220 -11.46 20.59 -9.29
CA ALA A 220 -10.83 20.23 -10.53
C ALA A 220 -10.76 21.43 -11.48
N SER A 221 -9.56 21.81 -11.90
CA SER A 221 -9.36 22.82 -12.96
C SER A 221 -10.06 22.41 -14.27
N GLN A 222 -10.67 23.35 -15.00
CA GLN A 222 -11.52 23.06 -16.16
C GLN A 222 -10.98 23.75 -17.42
N LEU A 223 -11.02 23.03 -18.55
CA LEU A 223 -10.77 23.62 -19.87
C LEU A 223 -12.03 24.36 -20.32
N THR A 224 -11.97 25.68 -20.40
CA THR A 224 -13.12 26.55 -20.72
C THR A 224 -13.01 27.17 -22.11
N THR A 225 -11.90 26.96 -22.80
CA THR A 225 -11.66 27.47 -24.16
C THR A 225 -12.74 26.97 -25.09
N GLU A 226 -13.41 27.88 -25.78
CA GLU A 226 -14.34 27.53 -26.84
C GLU A 226 -13.63 26.70 -27.93
N PHE A 227 -14.32 25.70 -28.47
CA PHE A 227 -13.76 24.83 -29.50
C PHE A 227 -13.21 25.61 -30.71
N SER A 228 -13.81 26.77 -31.03
CA SER A 228 -13.39 27.66 -32.13
C SER A 228 -12.03 28.35 -31.89
N GLN A 229 -11.65 28.57 -30.63
CA GLN A 229 -10.38 29.22 -30.23
C GLN A 229 -9.32 28.21 -29.77
N LEU A 230 -9.68 26.94 -29.65
CA LEU A 230 -8.84 25.90 -29.07
C LEU A 230 -7.48 25.80 -29.76
N ASP A 231 -7.45 25.72 -31.09
CA ASP A 231 -6.19 25.57 -31.83
C ASP A 231 -5.25 26.76 -31.62
N ARG A 232 -5.80 27.99 -31.61
CA ARG A 232 -5.04 29.21 -31.34
C ARG A 232 -4.45 29.22 -29.92
N HIS A 233 -5.22 28.80 -28.93
CA HIS A 233 -4.73 28.72 -27.55
C HIS A 233 -3.67 27.62 -27.42
N LEU A 234 -3.85 26.46 -28.05
CA LEU A 234 -2.87 25.38 -28.05
C LEU A 234 -1.55 25.80 -28.74
N ASP A 235 -1.60 26.56 -29.84
CA ASP A 235 -0.41 27.12 -30.47
C ASP A 235 0.38 28.02 -29.52
N ARG A 236 -0.32 28.94 -28.83
CA ARG A 236 0.29 29.80 -27.81
C ARG A 236 0.86 28.98 -26.65
N TRP A 237 0.16 27.92 -26.24
CA TRP A 237 0.58 27.03 -25.17
C TRP A 237 1.92 26.35 -25.51
N PHE A 238 2.05 25.75 -26.71
CA PHE A 238 3.29 25.10 -27.13
C PHE A 238 4.46 26.09 -27.26
N LEU A 239 4.20 27.32 -27.71
CA LEU A 239 5.22 28.36 -27.77
C LEU A 239 5.76 28.70 -26.37
N LEU A 240 4.88 28.86 -25.38
CA LEU A 240 5.28 29.16 -23.99
C LEU A 240 5.99 27.97 -23.34
N GLU A 241 5.53 26.75 -23.59
CA GLU A 241 6.22 25.52 -23.19
C GLU A 241 7.66 25.47 -23.70
N GLU A 242 7.87 25.75 -24.98
CA GLU A 242 9.20 25.71 -25.56
C GLU A 242 10.13 26.75 -24.92
N LYS A 243 9.64 27.99 -24.70
CA LYS A 243 10.40 29.04 -24.01
C LYS A 243 10.83 28.58 -22.61
N MET A 244 9.91 28.09 -21.77
CA MET A 244 10.25 27.66 -20.41
C MET A 244 11.20 26.46 -20.38
N ARG A 245 11.02 25.51 -21.31
CA ARG A 245 11.90 24.34 -21.42
C ARG A 245 13.31 24.74 -21.87
N SER A 246 13.44 25.75 -22.73
CA SER A 246 14.72 26.33 -23.14
C SER A 246 15.42 27.15 -22.04
N GLY A 247 14.74 27.42 -20.91
CA GLY A 247 15.30 28.09 -19.75
C GLY A 247 14.90 29.56 -19.60
N ASP A 248 13.93 30.06 -20.37
CA ASP A 248 13.40 31.40 -20.18
C ASP A 248 12.70 31.53 -18.81
N ARG A 249 13.09 32.57 -18.05
CA ARG A 249 12.60 32.86 -16.70
C ARG A 249 11.71 34.10 -16.63
N ASN A 250 11.44 34.78 -17.75
CA ASN A 250 10.67 36.02 -17.80
C ASN A 250 9.26 35.81 -18.36
N LEU A 251 8.57 34.76 -17.87
CA LEU A 251 7.28 34.33 -18.41
C LEU A 251 6.09 34.62 -17.47
N ASP A 252 6.33 35.02 -16.21
CA ASP A 252 5.29 35.16 -15.17
C ASP A 252 4.05 35.94 -15.65
N GLY A 253 4.23 37.04 -16.39
CA GLY A 253 3.12 37.83 -16.96
C GLY A 253 2.37 37.11 -18.09
N GLU A 254 3.09 36.52 -19.07
CA GLU A 254 2.48 35.78 -20.18
C GLU A 254 1.67 34.56 -19.71
N LEU A 255 2.10 33.95 -18.60
CA LEU A 255 1.45 32.81 -17.96
C LEU A 255 0.18 33.21 -17.21
N LEU A 256 0.22 34.32 -16.45
CA LEU A 256 -0.92 34.84 -15.71
C LEU A 256 -2.03 35.35 -16.63
N ASP A 257 -1.66 35.98 -17.75
CA ASP A 257 -2.59 36.54 -18.74
C ASP A 257 -3.11 35.50 -19.76
N PHE A 258 -2.93 34.21 -19.48
CA PHE A 258 -3.43 33.15 -20.36
C PHE A 258 -4.95 32.98 -20.15
N PRO A 259 -5.81 33.05 -21.20
CA PRO A 259 -7.26 33.21 -21.03
C PRO A 259 -7.99 32.04 -20.38
N ASP A 260 -7.45 30.84 -20.51
CA ASP A 260 -8.08 29.60 -20.05
C ASP A 260 -7.48 29.14 -18.71
N PRO A 261 -8.29 28.87 -17.68
CA PRO A 261 -7.79 28.50 -16.36
C PRO A 261 -6.92 27.24 -16.36
N PHE A 262 -7.37 26.16 -17.02
CA PHE A 262 -6.63 24.90 -17.08
C PHE A 262 -5.34 25.04 -17.89
N LEU A 263 -5.40 25.67 -19.07
CA LEU A 263 -4.21 25.90 -19.89
C LEU A 263 -3.21 26.82 -19.19
N SER A 264 -3.67 27.89 -18.52
CA SER A 264 -2.82 28.77 -17.72
C SER A 264 -2.13 28.00 -16.59
N GLU A 265 -2.91 27.28 -15.79
CA GLU A 265 -2.38 26.54 -14.64
C GLU A 265 -1.42 25.42 -15.06
N SER A 266 -1.73 24.71 -16.16
CA SER A 266 -0.82 23.72 -16.72
C SER A 266 0.52 24.34 -17.12
N LEU A 267 0.54 25.52 -17.77
CA LEU A 267 1.78 26.21 -18.11
C LEU A 267 2.53 26.68 -16.87
N GLN A 268 1.83 27.22 -15.88
CA GLN A 268 2.46 27.66 -14.63
C GLN A 268 3.13 26.48 -13.90
N LEU A 269 2.48 25.31 -13.86
CA LEU A 269 3.06 24.10 -13.29
C LEU A 269 4.28 23.60 -14.07
N LEU A 270 4.19 23.53 -15.41
CA LEU A 270 5.35 23.15 -16.23
C LEU A 270 6.50 24.15 -16.09
N TYR A 271 6.19 25.43 -15.86
CA TYR A 271 7.21 26.44 -15.59
C TYR A 271 7.91 26.19 -14.25
N VAL A 272 7.16 25.86 -13.18
CA VAL A 272 7.76 25.40 -11.91
C VAL A 272 8.66 24.18 -12.12
N TYR A 273 8.20 23.19 -12.86
CA TYR A 273 8.99 21.98 -13.16
C TYR A 273 10.28 22.30 -13.91
N ASN A 274 10.22 23.14 -14.95
CA ASN A 274 11.41 23.52 -15.70
C ASN A 274 12.38 24.34 -14.86
N ARG A 275 11.90 25.22 -13.98
CA ARG A 275 12.77 25.93 -13.02
C ARG A 275 13.54 24.96 -12.13
N TYR A 276 12.86 23.94 -11.60
CA TYR A 276 13.51 22.86 -10.84
C TYR A 276 14.58 22.16 -11.69
N ARG A 277 14.25 21.77 -12.93
CA ARG A 277 15.21 21.12 -13.85
C ARG A 277 16.40 22.01 -14.21
N HIS A 278 16.21 23.33 -14.18
CA HIS A 278 17.25 24.35 -14.37
C HIS A 278 17.94 24.78 -13.07
N GLY A 279 17.81 24.00 -11.99
CA GLY A 279 18.63 24.12 -10.79
C GLY A 279 18.04 24.96 -9.66
N ASP A 280 16.79 25.40 -9.75
CA ASP A 280 16.14 26.09 -8.63
C ASP A 280 15.88 25.11 -7.46
N GLY A 281 16.27 25.51 -6.25
CA GLY A 281 16.09 24.72 -5.03
C GLY A 281 14.68 24.78 -4.44
N ASP A 282 14.43 23.92 -3.46
CA ASP A 282 13.18 23.77 -2.70
C ASP A 282 12.45 25.10 -2.38
N ARG A 283 13.11 26.07 -1.74
CA ARG A 283 12.49 27.35 -1.37
C ARG A 283 12.05 28.19 -2.58
N ALA A 284 12.78 28.11 -3.69
CA ALA A 284 12.42 28.84 -4.90
C ALA A 284 11.21 28.19 -5.58
N ILE A 285 11.16 26.86 -5.62
CA ILE A 285 10.01 26.10 -6.13
C ILE A 285 8.77 26.34 -5.26
N ALA A 286 8.90 26.26 -3.94
CA ALA A 286 7.80 26.50 -3.00
C ALA A 286 7.16 27.87 -3.21
N ARG A 287 7.97 28.94 -3.34
CA ARG A 287 7.48 30.30 -3.65
C ARG A 287 6.74 30.41 -4.98
N GLN A 288 7.04 29.57 -5.98
CA GLN A 288 6.27 29.56 -7.22
C GLN A 288 4.96 28.83 -7.06
N LEU A 289 4.95 27.68 -6.36
CA LEU A 289 3.73 26.94 -6.06
C LEU A 289 2.75 27.78 -5.21
N GLU A 290 3.26 28.59 -4.28
CA GLU A 290 2.44 29.51 -3.46
C GLU A 290 1.62 30.51 -4.28
N LYS A 291 2.10 30.91 -5.47
CA LYS A 291 1.38 31.84 -6.36
C LYS A 291 0.24 31.17 -7.13
N LEU A 292 0.23 29.84 -7.19
CA LEU A 292 -0.76 29.09 -7.97
C LEU A 292 -2.12 29.06 -7.27
N PRO A 293 -3.22 29.01 -8.06
CA PRO A 293 -4.54 28.80 -7.49
C PRO A 293 -4.62 27.47 -6.73
N THR A 294 -5.43 27.45 -5.67
CA THR A 294 -5.61 26.27 -4.83
C THR A 294 -6.58 25.27 -5.48
N THR A 295 -6.06 24.47 -6.41
CA THR A 295 -6.77 23.42 -7.17
C THR A 295 -6.19 22.03 -6.90
N ASP A 296 -6.82 21.00 -7.45
CA ASP A 296 -6.28 19.63 -7.45
C ASP A 296 -4.89 19.52 -8.11
N LEU A 297 -4.60 20.30 -9.15
CA LEU A 297 -3.32 20.26 -9.87
C LEU A 297 -2.17 20.82 -9.01
N LYS A 298 -2.39 21.92 -8.27
CA LYS A 298 -1.41 22.45 -7.33
C LYS A 298 -1.06 21.43 -6.26
N ILE A 299 -2.07 20.77 -5.69
CA ILE A 299 -1.88 19.76 -4.65
C ILE A 299 -1.06 18.58 -5.17
N ALA A 300 -1.38 18.07 -6.38
CA ALA A 300 -0.60 17.02 -7.03
C ALA A 300 0.87 17.41 -7.24
N ALA A 301 1.13 18.67 -7.60
CA ALA A 301 2.48 19.17 -7.79
C ALA A 301 3.27 19.28 -6.47
N ILE A 302 2.62 19.74 -5.39
CA ILE A 302 3.23 19.78 -4.05
C ILE A 302 3.58 18.36 -3.58
N ASP A 303 2.67 17.40 -3.77
CA ASP A 303 2.89 15.99 -3.43
C ASP A 303 4.06 15.41 -4.24
N TYR A 304 4.10 15.65 -5.56
CA TYR A 304 5.22 15.23 -6.41
C TYR A 304 6.58 15.77 -5.92
N PHE A 305 6.66 17.06 -5.58
CA PHE A 305 7.92 17.65 -5.10
C PHE A 305 8.30 17.19 -3.69
N SER A 306 7.33 16.76 -2.88
CA SER A 306 7.61 16.19 -1.55
C SER A 306 8.47 14.92 -1.65
N GLN A 307 8.31 14.14 -2.72
CA GLN A 307 9.08 12.93 -2.98
C GLN A 307 10.49 13.24 -3.49
N ILE A 308 10.66 14.33 -4.25
CA ILE A 308 11.95 14.75 -4.80
C ILE A 308 12.87 15.34 -3.73
N PHE A 309 12.35 16.22 -2.88
CA PHE A 309 13.19 16.97 -1.95
C PHE A 309 13.54 16.19 -0.66
N GLN A 310 13.20 14.89 -0.59
CA GLN A 310 13.59 13.91 0.45
C GLN A 310 13.88 14.52 1.83
N GLY A 311 12.82 14.98 2.47
CA GLY A 311 12.82 15.60 3.79
C GLY A 311 11.51 16.34 3.99
N GLN A 312 10.45 15.61 4.30
CA GLN A 312 9.09 16.15 4.46
C GLN A 312 9.10 17.39 5.36
N ASP A 313 9.81 17.35 6.49
CA ASP A 313 10.00 18.49 7.39
C ASP A 313 10.58 19.74 6.72
N ARG A 314 11.52 19.58 5.78
CA ARG A 314 12.19 20.70 5.11
C ARG A 314 11.32 21.26 3.99
N TRP A 315 10.65 20.39 3.24
CA TRP A 315 9.71 20.77 2.20
C TRP A 315 8.48 21.48 2.79
N GLU A 316 7.90 20.91 3.83
CA GLU A 316 6.80 21.49 4.60
C GLU A 316 7.15 22.88 5.13
N LYS A 317 8.34 23.04 5.75
CA LYS A 317 8.81 24.36 6.23
C LYS A 317 9.07 25.38 5.12
N SER A 318 9.17 24.93 3.87
CA SER A 318 9.40 25.82 2.73
C SER A 318 8.09 26.37 2.14
N LEU A 319 6.94 25.77 2.48
CA LEU A 319 5.62 26.10 1.95
C LEU A 319 4.78 26.88 2.97
N ASN A 320 4.14 27.95 2.52
CA ASN A 320 3.08 28.62 3.26
C ASN A 320 1.71 28.05 2.86
N PHE A 321 1.31 26.96 3.50
CA PHE A 321 0.01 26.36 3.27
C PHE A 321 -1.15 27.26 3.72
N THR A 322 -2.18 27.34 2.89
CA THR A 322 -3.53 27.72 3.32
C THR A 322 -4.06 26.72 4.36
N SER A 323 -5.08 27.09 5.13
CA SER A 323 -5.67 26.19 6.14
C SER A 323 -6.13 24.85 5.53
N ARG A 324 -6.68 24.89 4.32
CA ARG A 324 -7.17 23.70 3.60
C ARG A 324 -6.03 22.81 3.09
N GLU A 325 -5.00 23.42 2.51
CA GLU A 325 -3.78 22.70 2.08
C GLU A 325 -3.12 22.01 3.28
N ARG A 326 -3.02 22.73 4.41
CA ARG A 326 -2.47 22.18 5.65
C ARG A 326 -3.26 20.97 6.13
N GLU A 327 -4.58 21.08 6.21
CA GLU A 327 -5.44 19.96 6.63
C GLU A 327 -5.24 18.70 5.78
N TYR A 328 -5.14 18.88 4.45
CA TYR A 328 -4.89 17.78 3.53
C TYR A 328 -3.50 17.15 3.70
N PHE A 329 -2.45 17.96 3.77
CA PHE A 329 -1.09 17.44 3.91
C PHE A 329 -0.82 16.87 5.31
N GLU A 330 -1.41 17.43 6.36
CA GLU A 330 -1.42 16.81 7.69
C GLU A 330 -2.11 15.44 7.67
N TYR A 331 -3.13 15.23 6.83
CA TYR A 331 -3.78 13.94 6.66
C TYR A 331 -2.95 12.96 5.82
N LEU A 332 -2.44 13.43 4.67
CA LEU A 332 -1.69 12.65 3.69
C LEU A 332 -0.34 12.22 4.26
N TRP A 333 0.43 13.17 4.79
CA TRP A 333 1.75 12.95 5.37
C TRP A 333 1.69 12.55 6.84
N LYS A 334 0.49 12.42 7.45
CA LYS A 334 0.38 11.85 8.80
C LYS A 334 1.14 10.53 8.79
N PRO A 335 2.25 10.42 9.54
CA PRO A 335 2.91 9.14 9.72
C PRO A 335 1.84 8.19 10.22
N GLU A 336 1.78 7.00 9.62
CA GLU A 336 1.03 5.96 10.28
C GLU A 336 1.60 5.79 11.69
N PRO A 337 0.75 5.54 12.71
CA PRO A 337 1.28 5.20 14.02
C PRO A 337 2.29 4.09 13.78
N ALA A 338 3.55 4.34 14.17
CA ALA A 338 4.63 3.38 13.97
C ALA A 338 4.12 2.05 14.50
N VAL A 339 4.04 1.03 13.64
CA VAL A 339 3.65 -0.28 14.13
C VAL A 339 4.73 -0.68 15.12
N GLU A 340 4.36 -0.79 16.39
CA GLU A 340 5.30 -1.09 17.46
C GLU A 340 6.00 -2.40 17.11
N THR A 341 7.28 -2.33 16.79
CA THR A 341 8.11 -3.52 16.69
C THR A 341 8.37 -3.98 18.11
N TYR A 342 7.74 -5.09 18.47
CA TYR A 342 7.89 -5.65 19.80
C TYR A 342 9.30 -6.23 19.97
N SER A 343 10.00 -5.81 21.03
CA SER A 343 11.19 -6.51 21.50
C SER A 343 10.81 -7.85 22.14
N PHE A 344 11.81 -8.69 22.43
CA PHE A 344 11.60 -9.95 23.18
C PHE A 344 10.90 -9.69 24.53
N ALA A 345 11.29 -8.62 25.23
CA ALA A 345 10.70 -8.25 26.50
C ALA A 345 9.23 -7.82 26.35
N ASP A 346 8.90 -7.11 25.27
CA ASP A 346 7.52 -6.65 25.01
C ASP A 346 6.60 -7.82 24.67
N ILE A 347 7.05 -8.75 23.82
CA ILE A 347 6.32 -9.99 23.55
C ILE A 347 6.13 -10.79 24.85
N PHE A 348 7.16 -10.88 25.70
CA PHE A 348 7.04 -11.55 26.98
C PHE A 348 5.95 -10.89 27.85
N ASN A 349 5.95 -9.57 27.97
CA ASN A 349 4.92 -8.85 28.72
C ASN A 349 3.51 -9.14 28.18
N LEU A 350 3.35 -9.12 26.85
CA LEU A 350 2.09 -9.42 26.18
C LEU A 350 1.60 -10.85 26.50
N LEU A 351 2.50 -11.83 26.44
CA LEU A 351 2.19 -13.22 26.81
C LEU A 351 1.89 -13.37 28.31
N GLY A 352 2.49 -12.55 29.17
CA GLY A 352 2.16 -12.44 30.58
C GLY A 352 0.70 -12.01 30.81
N ILE A 353 0.21 -11.02 30.05
CA ILE A 353 -1.20 -10.57 30.09
C ILE A 353 -2.13 -11.71 29.64
N LEU A 354 -1.84 -12.33 28.49
CA LEU A 354 -2.60 -13.48 27.98
C LEU A 354 -2.67 -14.61 29.03
N HIS A 355 -1.52 -14.89 29.63
CA HIS A 355 -1.37 -15.91 30.63
C HIS A 355 -2.18 -15.62 31.90
N TYR A 356 -2.08 -14.40 32.45
CA TYR A 356 -2.82 -13.98 33.63
C TYR A 356 -4.33 -14.17 33.43
N LYS A 357 -4.86 -13.71 32.29
CA LYS A 357 -6.28 -13.85 31.94
C LYS A 357 -6.72 -15.31 31.83
N LYS A 358 -5.94 -16.17 31.16
CA LYS A 358 -6.22 -17.62 31.06
C LYS A 358 -6.19 -18.30 32.44
N THR A 359 -5.27 -17.91 33.30
CA THR A 359 -5.11 -18.52 34.63
C THR A 359 -6.28 -18.23 35.56
N LEU A 360 -6.95 -17.07 35.44
CA LEU A 360 -8.20 -16.77 36.16
C LEU A 360 -9.30 -17.82 35.91
N VAL A 361 -9.34 -18.39 34.70
CA VAL A 361 -10.35 -19.39 34.29
C VAL A 361 -9.87 -20.80 34.58
N TYR A 362 -8.64 -21.13 34.18
CA TYR A 362 -8.16 -22.51 34.12
C TYR A 362 -7.35 -22.96 35.34
N LYS A 363 -6.85 -22.04 36.18
CA LYS A 363 -6.00 -22.28 37.36
C LYS A 363 -4.92 -23.35 37.09
N ASN A 364 -4.74 -24.28 38.01
CA ASN A 364 -3.76 -25.37 37.94
C ASN A 364 -4.12 -26.54 36.99
N SER A 365 -5.12 -26.43 36.12
CA SER A 365 -5.54 -27.54 35.24
C SER A 365 -4.40 -28.13 34.38
N TRP A 366 -3.46 -27.28 33.95
CA TRP A 366 -2.32 -27.65 33.12
C TRP A 366 -1.32 -28.62 33.80
N LYS A 367 -1.26 -28.67 35.15
CA LYS A 367 -0.33 -29.53 35.91
C LYS A 367 -1.00 -30.62 36.75
N LYS A 368 -2.34 -30.69 36.79
CA LYS A 368 -3.10 -31.63 37.66
C LYS A 368 -2.74 -33.10 37.47
N HIS A 369 -2.36 -33.49 36.25
CA HIS A 369 -2.02 -34.87 35.90
C HIS A 369 -0.50 -35.12 35.88
N GLY A 370 0.27 -34.25 36.53
CA GLY A 370 1.73 -34.34 36.62
C GLY A 370 2.43 -33.97 35.32
N GLU A 371 3.74 -34.23 35.30
CA GLU A 371 4.65 -33.82 34.22
C GLU A 371 4.27 -34.42 32.85
N ALA A 372 4.11 -35.74 32.76
CA ALA A 372 3.90 -36.44 31.48
C ALA A 372 2.49 -36.24 30.90
N LEU A 373 1.44 -36.45 31.70
CA LEU A 373 0.04 -36.41 31.22
C LEU A 373 -0.60 -35.02 31.29
N GLY A 374 0.02 -34.07 31.99
CA GLY A 374 -0.42 -32.68 32.05
C GLY A 374 0.49 -31.78 31.20
N VAL A 375 1.69 -31.52 31.71
CA VAL A 375 2.59 -30.49 31.17
C VAL A 375 3.09 -30.86 29.77
N PHE A 376 3.73 -32.03 29.62
CA PHE A 376 4.29 -32.49 28.36
C PHE A 376 3.22 -32.73 27.29
N ALA A 377 2.05 -33.26 27.66
CA ALA A 377 0.91 -33.39 26.76
C ALA A 377 0.44 -32.02 26.21
N GLY A 378 0.46 -30.98 27.05
CA GLY A 378 0.14 -29.61 26.64
C GLY A 378 1.13 -29.05 25.61
N ILE A 379 2.43 -29.25 25.84
CA ILE A 379 3.51 -28.86 24.92
C ILE A 379 3.40 -29.63 23.60
N SER A 380 3.23 -30.95 23.66
CA SER A 380 3.11 -31.84 22.50
C SER A 380 1.96 -31.43 21.59
N ARG A 381 0.79 -31.16 22.16
CA ARG A 381 -0.36 -30.68 21.39
C ARG A 381 -0.08 -29.36 20.65
N LYS A 382 0.78 -28.49 21.15
CA LYS A 382 1.14 -27.24 20.46
C LYS A 382 2.17 -27.50 19.37
N TYR A 383 3.15 -28.36 19.63
CA TYR A 383 4.11 -28.81 18.63
C TYR A 383 3.41 -29.48 17.43
N ASP A 384 2.52 -30.45 17.66
CA ASP A 384 1.82 -31.19 16.59
C ASP A 384 1.06 -30.24 15.65
N ARG A 385 0.49 -29.17 16.21
CA ARG A 385 -0.19 -28.13 15.44
C ARG A 385 0.78 -27.33 14.58
N LEU A 386 1.93 -26.95 15.11
CA LEU A 386 2.98 -26.30 14.33
C LEU A 386 3.50 -27.22 13.22
N GLU A 387 3.73 -28.51 13.52
CA GLU A 387 4.16 -29.47 12.51
C GLU A 387 3.13 -29.58 11.37
N THR A 388 1.84 -29.70 11.70
CA THR A 388 0.75 -29.72 10.71
C THR A 388 0.76 -28.46 9.84
N MET A 389 0.89 -27.28 10.45
CA MET A 389 0.91 -26.00 9.72
C MET A 389 2.13 -25.87 8.79
N PHE A 390 3.31 -26.32 9.21
CA PHE A 390 4.54 -26.18 8.43
C PHE A 390 4.79 -27.30 7.42
N THR A 391 4.10 -28.45 7.52
CA THR A 391 4.33 -29.61 6.64
C THR A 391 3.15 -29.95 5.74
N GLU A 392 1.91 -29.72 6.18
CA GLU A 392 0.71 -30.17 5.46
C GLU A 392 -0.03 -29.04 4.71
N ASN A 393 0.49 -27.80 4.74
CA ASN A 393 -0.11 -26.62 4.07
C ASN A 393 -1.60 -26.40 4.43
N VAL A 394 -2.01 -26.85 5.61
CA VAL A 394 -3.39 -26.73 6.11
C VAL A 394 -3.63 -25.29 6.53
N LYS A 395 -4.69 -24.68 6.00
CA LYS A 395 -5.09 -23.31 6.37
C LYS A 395 -5.57 -23.28 7.84
N PRO A 396 -5.14 -22.29 8.64
CA PRO A 396 -5.66 -22.09 9.99
C PRO A 396 -7.18 -21.94 9.99
N THR A 397 -7.84 -22.48 11.02
CA THR A 397 -9.27 -22.22 11.27
C THR A 397 -9.47 -20.78 11.74
N ALA A 398 -10.67 -20.22 11.54
CA ALA A 398 -10.99 -18.83 11.88
C ALA A 398 -10.73 -18.45 13.36
N ASP A 399 -10.69 -19.44 14.27
CA ASP A 399 -10.62 -19.23 15.71
C ASP A 399 -9.22 -19.42 16.34
N GLU A 400 -8.23 -19.98 15.63
CA GLU A 400 -6.89 -20.24 16.20
C GLU A 400 -5.79 -20.05 15.13
N SER A 401 -5.02 -18.97 15.27
CA SER A 401 -3.95 -18.59 14.34
C SER A 401 -2.61 -19.28 14.63
N ILE A 402 -1.65 -19.13 13.71
CA ILE A 402 -0.27 -19.57 13.93
C ILE A 402 0.38 -18.80 15.08
N LEU A 403 0.11 -17.49 15.20
CA LEU A 403 0.60 -16.63 16.29
C LEU A 403 0.10 -17.13 17.64
N ASP A 404 -1.17 -17.51 17.73
CA ASP A 404 -1.75 -18.10 18.95
C ASP A 404 -1.05 -19.40 19.35
N THR A 405 -0.68 -20.23 18.37
CA THR A 405 -0.03 -21.52 18.63
C THR A 405 1.39 -21.34 19.15
N PHE A 406 2.18 -20.41 18.58
CA PHE A 406 3.50 -20.04 19.10
C PHE A 406 3.42 -19.39 20.47
N ALA A 407 2.46 -18.49 20.69
CA ALA A 407 2.20 -17.86 21.97
C ALA A 407 1.88 -18.88 23.06
N ASP A 408 0.99 -19.83 22.76
CA ASP A 408 0.68 -20.90 23.68
C ASP A 408 1.89 -21.80 23.96
N LEU A 409 2.67 -22.18 22.93
CA LEU A 409 3.86 -22.99 23.13
C LEU A 409 4.88 -22.29 24.04
N ALA A 410 5.08 -20.98 23.86
CA ALA A 410 5.91 -20.17 24.74
C ALA A 410 5.40 -20.22 26.18
N VAL A 411 4.10 -20.00 26.40
CA VAL A 411 3.49 -20.03 27.74
C VAL A 411 3.61 -21.40 28.40
N TYR A 412 3.30 -22.49 27.70
CA TYR A 412 3.40 -23.84 28.26
C TYR A 412 4.84 -24.26 28.57
N SER A 413 5.79 -23.86 27.72
CA SER A 413 7.22 -24.16 27.93
C SER A 413 7.78 -23.37 29.12
N THR A 414 7.40 -22.09 29.28
CA THR A 414 7.76 -21.30 30.47
C THR A 414 7.12 -21.85 31.75
N LYS A 415 5.86 -22.32 31.68
CA LYS A 415 5.21 -23.00 32.82
C LYS A 415 5.90 -24.30 33.22
N TYR A 416 6.45 -25.02 32.24
CA TYR A 416 7.19 -26.22 32.55
C TYR A 416 8.44 -25.91 33.38
N LEU A 417 9.11 -24.77 33.16
CA LEU A 417 10.22 -24.32 34.00
C LEU A 417 9.79 -24.14 35.46
N THR A 418 8.63 -23.55 35.73
CA THR A 418 8.14 -23.39 37.11
C THR A 418 7.72 -24.72 37.74
N TYR A 419 7.17 -25.64 36.95
CA TYR A 419 6.94 -27.02 37.39
C TYR A 419 8.24 -27.73 37.79
N LEU A 420 9.31 -27.55 37.00
CA LEU A 420 10.63 -28.12 37.28
C LEU A 420 11.24 -27.50 38.54
N ALA A 421 11.06 -26.20 38.78
CA ALA A 421 11.51 -25.54 40.00
C ALA A 421 10.87 -26.13 41.27
N GLU A 422 9.58 -26.47 41.20
CA GLU A 422 8.81 -27.05 42.31
C GLU A 422 9.16 -28.52 42.54
N HIS A 423 9.24 -29.33 41.49
CA HIS A 423 9.33 -30.79 41.59
C HIS A 423 10.74 -31.37 41.44
N TYR A 424 11.66 -30.63 40.82
CA TYR A 424 13.04 -31.03 40.61
C TYR A 424 14.00 -29.88 40.99
N PRO A 425 14.00 -29.46 42.27
CA PRO A 425 14.70 -28.25 42.72
C PRO A 425 16.21 -28.27 42.47
N GLU A 426 16.83 -29.46 42.50
CA GLU A 426 18.28 -29.62 42.30
C GLU A 426 18.69 -29.27 40.86
N ILE A 427 18.03 -29.86 39.84
CA ILE A 427 18.35 -29.55 38.44
C ILE A 427 17.97 -28.12 38.06
N PHE A 428 16.95 -27.56 38.72
CA PHE A 428 16.53 -26.18 38.47
C PHE A 428 17.53 -25.19 39.08
N ARG A 429 18.08 -25.49 40.26
CA ARG A 429 19.15 -24.70 40.87
C ARG A 429 20.41 -24.69 40.00
N ASP A 430 20.79 -25.84 39.45
CA ASP A 430 21.91 -25.95 38.51
C ASP A 430 21.64 -25.13 37.24
N PHE A 431 20.41 -25.17 36.73
CA PHE A 431 20.00 -24.35 35.58
C PHE A 431 20.09 -22.84 35.87
N LEU A 432 19.78 -22.40 37.09
CA LEU A 432 19.82 -20.98 37.46
C LEU A 432 21.24 -20.43 37.66
N GLN A 433 22.22 -21.29 37.99
CA GLN A 433 23.58 -20.90 38.35
C GLN A 433 24.26 -19.89 37.40
N PRO A 434 24.07 -19.95 36.06
CA PRO A 434 24.70 -19.00 35.13
C PRO A 434 24.06 -17.60 35.07
N TYR A 435 22.91 -17.38 35.70
CA TYR A 435 22.13 -16.14 35.55
C TYR A 435 22.31 -15.21 36.76
N GLU A 436 22.72 -13.97 36.49
CA GLU A 436 23.00 -12.96 37.52
C GLU A 436 21.72 -12.49 38.22
N LYS A 437 20.61 -12.53 37.50
CA LYS A 437 19.29 -12.11 38.00
C LYS A 437 18.47 -13.25 38.61
N ALA A 438 19.09 -14.38 38.92
CA ALA A 438 18.41 -15.48 39.58
C ALA A 438 17.94 -15.08 41.00
N GLU A 439 16.66 -15.31 41.25
CA GLU A 439 16.06 -15.11 42.57
C GLU A 439 16.17 -16.39 43.42
N PRO A 440 15.85 -16.33 44.74
CA PRO A 440 15.70 -17.54 45.55
C PRO A 440 14.75 -18.54 44.91
N LEU A 441 15.01 -19.82 45.09
CA LEU A 441 14.27 -20.91 44.43
C LEU A 441 12.76 -20.83 44.71
N GLU A 442 12.40 -20.37 45.89
CA GLU A 442 11.04 -20.16 46.38
C GLU A 442 10.26 -19.15 45.51
N THR A 443 10.93 -18.18 44.87
CA THR A 443 10.31 -17.24 43.92
C THR A 443 9.74 -17.98 42.71
N TYR A 444 10.31 -19.12 42.33
CA TYR A 444 9.85 -19.90 41.18
C TYR A 444 8.79 -20.95 41.56
N TRP A 445 8.59 -21.20 42.86
CA TRP A 445 7.57 -22.12 43.37
C TRP A 445 6.18 -21.51 43.39
N TYR A 446 5.16 -22.37 43.32
CA TYR A 446 3.72 -22.04 43.49
C TYR A 446 3.16 -20.92 42.60
N ASN A 447 3.99 -20.34 41.76
CA ASN A 447 3.57 -19.38 40.78
C ASN A 447 2.94 -20.16 39.64
N GLU A 448 1.67 -19.85 39.38
CA GLU A 448 0.98 -20.26 38.16
C GLU A 448 1.67 -19.67 36.90
N GLY A 449 2.86 -19.05 37.03
CA GLY A 449 3.23 -17.78 36.43
C GLY A 449 4.45 -17.81 35.51
N PHE A 450 4.25 -17.12 34.40
CA PHE A 450 5.18 -16.73 33.35
C PHE A 450 6.20 -15.67 33.86
N ASP A 451 5.80 -14.83 34.82
CA ASP A 451 6.51 -13.60 35.23
C ASP A 451 7.87 -13.81 35.94
N PRO A 452 8.02 -14.74 36.91
CA PRO A 452 9.32 -14.97 37.57
C PRO A 452 10.42 -15.42 36.59
N MET A 453 10.02 -16.11 35.52
CA MET A 453 10.95 -16.57 34.48
C MET A 453 11.37 -15.47 33.51
N GLN A 454 10.72 -14.30 33.54
CA GLN A 454 10.98 -13.21 32.59
C GLN A 454 12.44 -12.78 32.60
N GLN A 455 12.99 -12.46 33.78
CA GLN A 455 14.37 -11.95 33.88
C GLN A 455 15.38 -12.99 33.38
N ILE A 456 15.16 -14.27 33.71
CA ILE A 456 16.01 -15.38 33.30
C ILE A 456 15.96 -15.57 31.79
N LEU A 457 14.76 -15.59 31.19
CA LEU A 457 14.61 -15.81 29.76
C LEU A 457 15.09 -14.63 28.93
N ILE A 458 14.93 -13.39 29.41
CA ILE A 458 15.51 -12.20 28.77
C ILE A 458 17.04 -12.25 28.82
N GLU A 459 17.63 -12.60 29.97
CA GLU A 459 19.08 -12.70 30.13
C GLU A 459 19.66 -13.83 29.26
N ARG A 460 19.00 -15.00 29.23
CA ARG A 460 19.38 -16.13 28.38
C ARG A 460 19.27 -15.76 26.89
N TYR A 461 18.17 -15.13 26.49
CA TYR A 461 17.97 -14.69 25.10
C TYR A 461 19.08 -13.73 24.66
N GLY A 462 19.40 -12.72 25.47
CA GLY A 462 20.49 -11.78 25.18
C GLY A 462 21.88 -12.42 25.04
N ARG A 463 22.08 -13.64 25.58
CA ARG A 463 23.32 -14.42 25.50
C ARG A 463 23.30 -15.54 24.46
N SER A 464 22.23 -15.69 23.68
CA SER A 464 22.02 -16.82 22.76
C SER A 464 22.20 -16.39 21.30
N PRO A 465 23.44 -16.33 20.77
CA PRO A 465 23.68 -15.99 19.36
C PRO A 465 23.02 -16.98 18.39
N GLU A 466 22.82 -18.23 18.81
CA GLU A 466 22.15 -19.26 18.03
C GLU A 466 20.68 -18.89 17.74
N ILE A 467 19.98 -18.33 18.72
CA ILE A 467 18.59 -17.90 18.54
C ILE A 467 18.52 -16.63 17.69
N HIS A 468 19.43 -15.68 17.91
CA HIS A 468 19.52 -14.48 17.07
C HIS A 468 19.87 -14.78 15.61
N SER A 469 20.45 -15.95 15.32
CA SER A 469 20.75 -16.40 13.95
C SER A 469 19.55 -16.99 13.20
N LEU A 470 18.41 -17.19 13.87
CA LEU A 470 17.18 -17.69 13.26
C LEU A 470 16.50 -16.55 12.49
N GLU A 471 16.81 -16.38 11.21
CA GLU A 471 16.31 -15.24 10.46
C GLU A 471 14.88 -15.46 9.92
N THR A 472 14.46 -16.71 9.71
CA THR A 472 13.17 -17.04 9.08
C THR A 472 12.23 -17.82 10.00
N TYR A 473 10.94 -17.78 9.67
CA TYR A 473 9.91 -18.60 10.32
C TYR A 473 10.21 -20.11 10.28
N ARG A 474 10.84 -20.57 9.19
CA ARG A 474 11.24 -21.97 9.05
C ARG A 474 12.41 -22.32 9.96
N ASP A 475 13.35 -21.40 10.18
CA ASP A 475 14.46 -21.61 11.11
C ASP A 475 13.95 -21.76 12.55
N CYS A 476 13.01 -20.91 12.96
CA CYS A 476 12.32 -21.04 14.26
C CYS A 476 11.62 -22.39 14.42
N TYR A 477 10.89 -22.83 13.39
CA TYR A 477 10.21 -24.14 13.41
C TYR A 477 11.19 -25.31 13.53
N GLU A 478 12.28 -25.34 12.76
CA GLU A 478 13.28 -26.42 12.85
C GLU A 478 14.03 -26.39 14.20
N GLY A 479 14.25 -25.21 14.78
CA GLY A 479 14.76 -25.06 16.14
C GLY A 479 13.82 -25.66 17.19
N ILE A 480 12.53 -25.32 17.14
CA ILE A 480 11.49 -25.91 18.01
C ILE A 480 11.43 -27.42 17.84
N LYS A 481 11.43 -27.92 16.60
CA LYS A 481 11.39 -29.36 16.31
C LYS A 481 12.58 -30.10 16.90
N THR A 482 13.78 -29.52 16.83
CA THR A 482 14.99 -30.11 17.41
C THR A 482 14.87 -30.19 18.93
N ALA A 483 14.50 -29.08 19.59
CA ALA A 483 14.34 -29.04 21.04
C ALA A 483 13.20 -29.96 21.53
N TYR A 484 12.08 -29.98 20.82
CA TYR A 484 10.92 -30.81 21.14
C TYR A 484 11.25 -32.30 21.02
N ARG A 485 11.92 -32.75 19.96
CA ARG A 485 12.26 -34.18 19.78
C ARG A 485 13.21 -34.69 20.86
N GLU A 486 14.17 -33.88 21.28
CA GLU A 486 15.04 -34.23 22.41
C GLU A 486 14.26 -34.32 23.72
N LEU A 487 13.28 -33.43 23.92
CA LEU A 487 12.40 -33.48 25.09
C LEU A 487 11.50 -34.73 25.04
N GLU A 488 10.85 -34.99 23.91
CA GLU A 488 10.02 -36.16 23.66
C GLU A 488 10.78 -37.47 23.91
N ASN A 489 12.02 -37.56 23.44
CA ASN A 489 12.87 -38.73 23.67
C ASN A 489 13.05 -39.05 25.16
N MET A 490 13.07 -38.04 26.04
CA MET A 490 13.12 -38.24 27.49
C MET A 490 11.82 -38.79 28.06
N PHE A 491 10.68 -38.43 27.48
CA PHE A 491 9.36 -38.88 27.90
C PHE A 491 8.98 -40.26 27.35
N VAL A 492 9.40 -40.56 26.12
CA VAL A 492 8.99 -41.77 25.40
C VAL A 492 9.99 -42.91 25.59
N ASN A 493 11.29 -42.63 25.45
CA ASN A 493 12.33 -43.66 25.38
C ASN A 493 13.18 -43.78 26.66
N ARG A 494 12.95 -42.91 27.66
CA ARG A 494 13.70 -42.89 28.93
C ARG A 494 12.74 -42.81 30.11
N ASP A 495 13.26 -43.01 31.33
CA ASP A 495 12.47 -42.77 32.53
C ASP A 495 12.42 -41.27 32.84
N TRP A 496 11.36 -40.63 32.39
CA TRP A 496 11.12 -39.20 32.59
C TRP A 496 11.03 -38.79 34.06
N ARG A 497 10.87 -39.72 35.01
CA ARG A 497 10.86 -39.39 36.44
C ARG A 497 12.24 -39.03 36.99
N VAL A 498 13.29 -39.31 36.22
CA VAL A 498 14.65 -38.89 36.55
C VAL A 498 14.80 -37.39 36.26
N GLY A 499 15.36 -36.66 37.21
CA GLY A 499 15.72 -35.25 37.04
C GLY A 499 16.89 -35.11 36.06
N ASP A 500 16.60 -35.03 34.76
CA ASP A 500 17.59 -34.74 33.71
C ASP A 500 17.77 -33.21 33.59
N PRO A 501 18.97 -32.65 33.82
CA PRO A 501 19.21 -31.21 33.74
C PRO A 501 18.84 -30.58 32.39
N ARG A 502 18.82 -31.37 31.32
CA ARG A 502 18.45 -30.88 29.98
C ARG A 502 16.98 -30.48 29.88
N LYS A 503 16.09 -30.96 30.76
CA LYS A 503 14.68 -30.55 30.77
C LYS A 503 14.52 -29.04 30.90
N CYS A 504 15.29 -28.41 31.80
CA CYS A 504 15.26 -26.96 31.99
C CYS A 504 15.73 -26.23 30.73
N SER A 505 16.85 -26.64 30.15
CA SER A 505 17.40 -26.03 28.93
C SER A 505 16.45 -26.17 27.73
N LEU A 506 15.92 -27.37 27.47
CA LEU A 506 15.00 -27.61 26.35
C LEU A 506 13.68 -26.85 26.49
N ALA A 507 13.14 -26.77 27.71
CA ALA A 507 11.94 -25.98 27.99
C ALA A 507 12.20 -24.47 27.77
N ALA A 508 13.37 -23.97 28.21
CA ALA A 508 13.76 -22.58 27.98
C ALA A 508 13.96 -22.30 26.48
N ASP A 509 14.59 -23.21 25.74
CA ASP A 509 14.83 -23.05 24.30
C ASP A 509 13.51 -23.06 23.51
N LEU A 510 12.56 -23.95 23.83
CA LEU A 510 11.22 -23.95 23.25
C LEU A 510 10.50 -22.62 23.50
N ALA A 511 10.59 -22.09 24.73
CA ALA A 511 9.99 -20.80 25.07
C ALA A 511 10.62 -19.65 24.29
N MET A 512 11.95 -19.55 24.30
CA MET A 512 12.69 -18.46 23.65
C MET A 512 12.53 -18.46 22.15
N ILE A 513 12.62 -19.62 21.48
CA ILE A 513 12.46 -19.70 20.02
C ILE A 513 11.02 -19.33 19.63
N SER A 514 10.02 -19.71 20.45
CA SER A 514 8.63 -19.33 20.21
C SER A 514 8.39 -17.84 20.37
N ILE A 515 9.02 -17.20 21.37
CA ILE A 515 8.96 -15.73 21.54
C ILE A 515 9.72 -15.03 20.41
N HIS A 516 10.87 -15.56 20.01
CA HIS A 516 11.66 -15.03 18.90
C HIS A 516 10.88 -15.06 17.59
N TYR A 517 10.09 -16.10 17.33
CA TYR A 517 9.16 -16.13 16.21
C TYR A 517 8.20 -14.94 16.23
N LEU A 518 7.60 -14.63 17.39
CA LEU A 518 6.68 -13.50 17.52
C LEU A 518 7.38 -12.14 17.35
N VAL A 519 8.66 -12.05 17.77
CA VAL A 519 9.51 -10.89 17.44
C VAL A 519 9.74 -10.80 15.93
N LEU A 520 10.08 -11.88 15.24
CA LEU A 520 10.21 -11.87 13.78
C LEU A 520 8.89 -11.49 13.10
N ALA A 521 7.77 -11.99 13.62
CA ALA A 521 6.43 -11.66 13.13
C ALA A 521 6.09 -10.16 13.34
N SER A 522 6.50 -9.54 14.45
CA SER A 522 6.31 -8.10 14.64
C SER A 522 7.07 -7.24 13.62
N HIS A 523 8.19 -7.76 13.09
CA HIS A 523 8.99 -7.08 12.08
C HIS A 523 8.51 -7.36 10.65
N ARG A 524 8.04 -8.58 10.38
CA ARG A 524 7.70 -9.06 9.03
C ARG A 524 6.21 -8.94 8.70
N GLU A 525 5.34 -9.05 9.69
CA GLU A 525 3.87 -8.99 9.59
C GLU A 525 3.28 -8.08 10.69
N PRO A 526 3.65 -6.79 10.71
CA PRO A 526 3.33 -5.86 11.79
C PRO A 526 1.82 -5.73 12.05
N GLU A 527 0.99 -5.74 11.02
CA GLU A 527 -0.48 -5.66 11.15
C GLU A 527 -1.09 -6.91 11.80
N SER A 528 -0.69 -8.12 11.35
CA SER A 528 -1.12 -9.38 11.97
C SER A 528 -0.75 -9.40 13.46
N MET A 529 0.45 -8.93 13.78
CA MET A 529 0.93 -8.87 15.16
C MET A 529 0.17 -7.84 16.01
N ALA A 530 -0.16 -6.67 15.46
CA ALA A 530 -0.97 -5.67 16.15
C ALA A 530 -2.39 -6.17 16.43
N GLN A 531 -3.01 -6.88 15.47
CA GLN A 531 -4.31 -7.52 15.69
C GLN A 531 -4.25 -8.58 16.78
N PHE A 532 -3.20 -9.40 16.79
CA PHE A 532 -2.95 -10.39 17.83
C PHE A 532 -2.76 -9.74 19.22
N ALA A 533 -1.96 -8.67 19.31
CA ALA A 533 -1.75 -7.94 20.56
C ALA A 533 -3.05 -7.30 21.09
N MET A 534 -3.81 -6.62 20.22
CA MET A 534 -5.12 -6.08 20.57
C MET A 534 -6.11 -7.17 21.01
N ALA A 535 -6.09 -8.33 20.36
CA ALA A 535 -6.94 -9.46 20.77
C ALA A 535 -6.60 -9.90 22.20
N ILE A 536 -5.31 -10.00 22.56
CA ILE A 536 -4.87 -10.32 23.92
C ILE A 536 -5.32 -9.27 24.93
N GLU A 537 -5.19 -7.98 24.61
CA GLU A 537 -5.61 -6.89 25.50
C GLU A 537 -7.12 -6.87 25.75
N ASN A 538 -7.92 -7.33 24.77
CA ASN A 538 -9.37 -7.37 24.84
C ASN A 538 -9.97 -8.68 25.42
N LEU A 539 -9.17 -9.71 25.67
CA LEU A 539 -9.59 -10.93 26.41
C LEU A 539 -10.06 -10.62 27.84
#